data_AF-A0A3L6NZ15-F1
#
_entry.id   AF-A0A3L6NZ15-F1
#
_cell.length_a   1.000
_cell.length_b   1.000
_cell.length_c   1.000
_cell.angle_alpha   90.00
_cell.angle_beta   90.00
_cell.angle_gamma   90.00
#
_symmetry.space_group_name_H-M   'P 1'
#
loop_
_entity.id
_entity.type
_entity.pdbx_description
1 polymer ?
#
loop_
_entity_poly.entity_id
_entity_poly.type
_entity_poly.pdbx_seq_one_letter_code
_entity_poly.pdbx_strand_id
1 'polypeptide(L)'
;MLSLLVKATTCIALLLCLTWYGQTHFYRDPGSVFFDKARAYETRYSEHRKAQVEKLINSYPELKKPALGKARNGNKLLCVALSSVKRETQYLPTTIGSMVHSLVKEERDDLHISVLIAETDPRRHPGWNHQWLNRAADDIFTYDLNDTQTKHLNDLEQNGRYQEKGVFDYTYALERCYATGALFVGMFEDDIILAEGWFMRFLQGLSQISDSGNWLFMRLFNQERSTGWSSREIGGNNEFLIILGIDIGIAASVWFVRRQWRGSRKYLDLETLAERREGQIDLMLDEIASSNGLDRYALYPVQAQHIGIDSARKTTKDEAQAIWSMAFENQNPIILKKEHSKLLEKYELWREKVEQDALDSMYLDELS
;
A
#
# COMPACT_ATOMS: atom_id res chain seq x y z
N MET A 1 27.16 -43.00 27.86
CA MET A 1 26.12 -43.19 26.81
C MET A 1 24.81 -42.49 27.13
N LEU A 2 24.22 -42.68 28.33
CA LEU A 2 22.95 -42.04 28.73
C LEU A 2 22.96 -40.50 28.62
N SER A 3 24.04 -39.83 29.06
CA SER A 3 24.20 -38.37 28.95
C SER A 3 24.26 -37.88 27.49
N LEU A 4 24.79 -38.69 26.58
CA LEU A 4 24.93 -38.34 25.17
C LEU A 4 23.59 -38.51 24.45
N LEU A 5 22.82 -39.54 24.83
CA LEU A 5 21.47 -39.78 24.34
C LEU A 5 20.51 -38.67 24.79
N VAL A 6 20.55 -38.28 26.07
CA VAL A 6 19.74 -37.17 26.61
C VAL A 6 20.05 -35.85 25.88
N LYS A 7 21.33 -35.51 25.70
CA LYS A 7 21.73 -34.31 24.96
C LYS A 7 21.25 -34.35 23.50
N ALA A 8 21.39 -35.50 22.83
CA ALA A 8 20.90 -35.67 21.46
C ALA A 8 19.39 -35.52 21.36
N THR A 9 18.62 -36.13 22.27
CA THR A 9 17.15 -36.01 22.29
C THR A 9 16.70 -34.58 22.57
N THR A 10 17.36 -33.87 23.48
CA THR A 10 17.04 -32.46 23.76
C THR A 10 17.33 -31.57 22.55
N CYS A 11 18.46 -31.78 21.87
CA CYS A 11 18.77 -31.05 20.65
C CYS A 11 17.75 -31.32 19.53
N ILE A 12 17.34 -32.58 19.33
CA ILE A 12 16.32 -32.93 18.33
C ILE A 12 14.98 -32.28 18.69
N ALA A 13 14.56 -32.34 19.95
CA ALA A 13 13.32 -31.73 20.41
C ALA A 13 13.33 -30.20 20.19
N LEU A 14 14.46 -29.54 20.49
CA LEU A 14 14.62 -28.10 20.27
C LEU A 14 14.57 -27.76 18.76
N LEU A 15 15.25 -28.53 17.91
CA LEU A 15 15.20 -28.35 16.46
C LEU A 15 13.78 -28.56 15.91
N LEU A 16 13.04 -29.57 16.39
CA LEU A 16 11.64 -29.78 16.03
C LEU A 16 10.76 -28.60 16.47
N CYS A 17 10.98 -28.06 17.67
CA CYS A 17 10.25 -26.87 18.12
C CYS A 17 10.55 -25.64 17.27
N LEU A 18 11.83 -25.40 16.94
CA LEU A 18 12.25 -24.28 16.09
C LEU A 18 11.73 -24.41 14.66
N THR A 19 11.78 -25.61 14.09
CA THR A 19 11.23 -25.87 12.74
C THR A 19 9.72 -25.74 12.73
N TRP A 20 9.01 -26.24 13.73
CA TRP A 20 7.56 -26.06 13.86
C TRP A 20 7.21 -24.57 14.03
N TYR A 21 7.93 -23.85 14.88
CA TYR A 21 7.74 -22.42 15.06
C TYR A 21 7.99 -21.67 13.74
N GLY A 22 9.06 -22.00 13.03
CA GLY A 22 9.36 -21.40 11.74
C GLY A 22 8.29 -21.69 10.67
N GLN A 23 7.83 -22.93 10.57
CA GLN A 23 6.75 -23.34 9.67
C GLN A 23 5.41 -22.66 9.99
N THR A 24 5.18 -22.25 11.24
CA THR A 24 3.91 -21.65 11.67
C THR A 24 3.95 -20.12 11.67
N HIS A 25 5.11 -19.50 11.88
CA HIS A 25 5.26 -18.05 11.99
C HIS A 25 5.97 -17.37 10.82
N PHE A 26 6.86 -18.07 10.11
CA PHE A 26 7.67 -17.48 9.04
C PHE A 26 7.28 -17.95 7.63
N TYR A 27 6.18 -18.70 7.49
CA TYR A 27 5.73 -19.19 6.18
C TYR A 27 5.28 -18.10 5.21
N ARG A 28 5.02 -16.89 5.71
CA ARG A 28 4.67 -15.70 4.92
C ARG A 28 5.87 -14.82 4.57
N ASP A 29 7.03 -15.06 5.17
CA ASP A 29 8.22 -14.25 4.95
C ASP A 29 8.98 -14.80 3.73
N PRO A 30 9.06 -14.05 2.60
CA PRO A 30 9.74 -14.51 1.39
C PRO A 30 11.25 -14.71 1.57
N GLY A 31 11.85 -14.13 2.61
CA GLY A 31 13.25 -14.35 2.99
C GLY A 31 13.46 -15.59 3.87
N SER A 32 12.39 -16.21 4.35
CA SER A 32 12.47 -17.36 5.24
C SER A 32 12.65 -18.68 4.48
N VAL A 33 13.47 -19.59 5.04
CA VAL A 33 13.53 -20.99 4.58
C VAL A 33 12.20 -21.72 4.75
N PHE A 34 11.31 -21.21 5.61
CA PHE A 34 9.99 -21.76 5.84
C PHE A 34 8.90 -21.17 4.94
N PHE A 35 9.26 -20.27 4.01
CA PHE A 35 8.31 -19.68 3.07
C PHE A 35 7.52 -20.74 2.32
N ASP A 36 6.19 -20.65 2.39
CA ASP A 36 5.28 -21.57 1.72
C ASP A 36 4.40 -20.76 0.77
N LYS A 37 4.72 -20.79 -0.52
CA LYS A 37 3.98 -20.05 -1.56
C LYS A 37 2.48 -20.35 -1.53
N ALA A 38 2.06 -21.58 -1.20
CA ALA A 38 0.66 -21.96 -1.22
C ALA A 38 -0.14 -21.33 -0.06
N ARG A 39 0.53 -21.06 1.08
CA ARG A 39 -0.09 -20.49 2.27
C ARG A 39 0.21 -18.99 2.45
N ALA A 40 1.32 -18.53 1.90
CA ALA A 40 1.84 -17.17 2.12
C ALA A 40 0.83 -16.11 1.68
N TYR A 41 0.19 -16.35 0.54
CA TYR A 41 -0.78 -15.46 -0.10
C TYR A 41 -2.24 -15.72 0.31
N GLU A 42 -2.49 -16.53 1.35
CA GLU A 42 -3.86 -16.69 1.88
C GLU A 42 -4.42 -15.32 2.31
N THR A 43 -5.57 -14.98 1.74
CA THR A 43 -6.32 -13.77 2.08
C THR A 43 -7.11 -13.99 3.36
N ARG A 44 -6.74 -13.28 4.43
CA ARG A 44 -7.39 -13.40 5.73
C ARG A 44 -8.07 -12.09 6.09
N TYR A 45 -7.26 -11.05 6.28
CA TYR A 45 -7.78 -9.75 6.67
C TYR A 45 -8.48 -9.05 5.49
N SER A 46 -7.98 -9.22 4.25
CA SER A 46 -8.67 -8.68 3.08
C SER A 46 -10.09 -9.25 2.90
N GLU A 47 -10.27 -10.56 3.08
CA GLU A 47 -11.62 -11.18 3.00
C GLU A 47 -12.52 -10.73 4.16
N HIS A 48 -11.96 -10.61 5.37
CA HIS A 48 -12.68 -10.02 6.50
C HIS A 48 -13.17 -8.60 6.17
N ARG A 49 -12.27 -7.76 5.60
CA ARG A 49 -12.59 -6.38 5.26
C ARG A 49 -13.60 -6.28 4.12
N LYS A 50 -13.55 -7.17 3.11
CA LYS A 50 -14.57 -7.27 2.06
C LYS A 50 -15.94 -7.58 2.66
N ALA A 51 -16.03 -8.58 3.54
CA ALA A 51 -17.30 -8.97 4.18
C ALA A 51 -17.89 -7.86 5.07
N GLN A 52 -17.05 -7.05 5.71
CA GLN A 52 -17.48 -5.87 6.46
C GLN A 52 -18.16 -4.85 5.53
N VAL A 53 -17.51 -4.54 4.40
CA VAL A 53 -17.93 -3.49 3.46
C VAL A 53 -19.13 -3.92 2.60
N GLU A 54 -19.31 -5.21 2.36
CA GLU A 54 -20.41 -5.75 1.55
C GLU A 54 -21.80 -5.26 2.02
N LYS A 55 -22.00 -5.18 3.34
CA LYS A 55 -23.25 -4.64 3.92
C LYS A 55 -23.48 -3.19 3.54
N LEU A 56 -22.42 -2.38 3.53
CA LEU A 56 -22.48 -0.97 3.15
C LEU A 56 -22.81 -0.84 1.65
N ILE A 57 -22.13 -1.60 0.79
CA ILE A 57 -22.37 -1.59 -0.66
C ILE A 57 -23.83 -1.95 -0.97
N ASN A 58 -24.35 -3.00 -0.33
CA ASN A 58 -25.74 -3.43 -0.51
C ASN A 58 -26.76 -2.37 -0.08
N SER A 59 -26.39 -1.45 0.82
CA SER A 59 -27.24 -0.35 1.25
C SER A 59 -27.23 0.87 0.31
N TYR A 60 -26.26 0.97 -0.61
CA TYR A 60 -26.11 2.15 -1.49
C TYR A 60 -27.36 2.55 -2.29
N PRO A 61 -28.17 1.61 -2.82
CA PRO A 61 -29.42 1.97 -3.50
C PRO A 61 -30.44 2.69 -2.60
N GLU A 62 -30.36 2.49 -1.29
CA GLU A 62 -31.30 3.01 -0.30
C GLU A 62 -30.80 4.28 0.42
N LEU A 63 -29.51 4.59 0.30
CA LEU A 63 -28.92 5.78 0.89
C LEU A 63 -29.54 7.08 0.34
N LYS A 64 -30.13 7.89 1.23
CA LYS A 64 -30.58 9.26 0.91
C LYS A 64 -29.36 10.17 0.68
N LYS A 65 -29.43 11.19 -0.18
CA LYS A 65 -28.40 12.25 -0.18
C LYS A 65 -28.54 13.11 1.09
N PRO A 66 -27.47 13.44 1.86
CA PRO A 66 -26.07 13.02 1.78
C PRO A 66 -25.74 12.00 2.90
N ALA A 67 -26.13 10.74 2.76
CA ALA A 67 -26.01 9.77 3.85
C ALA A 67 -24.57 9.35 4.17
N LEU A 68 -23.61 9.58 3.26
CA LEU A 68 -22.18 9.33 3.47
C LEU A 68 -21.41 10.58 3.88
N GLY A 69 -22.11 11.64 4.32
CA GLY A 69 -21.53 12.94 4.64
C GLY A 69 -21.39 13.85 3.41
N LYS A 70 -21.22 15.13 3.67
CA LYS A 70 -20.75 16.14 2.70
C LYS A 70 -19.62 16.85 3.38
N ALA A 71 -18.48 16.93 2.70
CA ALA A 71 -17.32 17.60 3.22
C ALA A 71 -17.67 19.05 3.65
N ARG A 72 -17.21 19.48 4.83
CA ARG A 72 -17.37 20.88 5.32
C ARG A 72 -16.88 21.92 4.29
N ASN A 73 -17.47 23.11 4.27
CA ASN A 73 -16.95 24.23 3.47
C ASN A 73 -15.59 24.66 4.03
N GLY A 74 -14.54 24.70 3.19
CA GLY A 74 -13.14 24.98 3.58
C GLY A 74 -12.15 24.03 2.91
N ASN A 75 -10.84 24.35 2.99
CA ASN A 75 -9.77 23.48 2.47
C ASN A 75 -9.81 22.13 3.20
N LYS A 76 -9.84 21.04 2.44
CA LYS A 76 -9.86 19.68 2.97
C LYS A 76 -8.48 19.31 3.48
N LEU A 77 -8.41 18.40 4.45
CA LEU A 77 -7.13 17.83 4.82
C LEU A 77 -6.60 16.96 3.66
N LEU A 78 -7.43 16.03 3.16
CA LEU A 78 -7.00 15.06 2.15
C LEU A 78 -8.00 14.99 0.99
N CYS A 79 -7.50 15.19 -0.23
CA CYS A 79 -8.21 14.80 -1.46
C CYS A 79 -7.66 13.47 -1.97
N VAL A 80 -8.51 12.45 -2.03
CA VAL A 80 -8.17 11.15 -2.64
C VAL A 80 -8.63 11.14 -4.09
N ALA A 81 -7.68 10.98 -4.99
CA ALA A 81 -7.86 10.78 -6.42
C ALA A 81 -7.87 9.28 -6.73
N LEU A 82 -9.02 8.78 -7.18
CA LEU A 82 -9.21 7.40 -7.62
C LEU A 82 -9.34 7.33 -9.14
N SER A 83 -8.45 6.60 -9.79
CA SER A 83 -8.56 6.31 -11.22
C SER A 83 -9.20 4.94 -11.44
N SER A 84 -10.37 4.91 -12.10
CA SER A 84 -11.13 3.68 -12.33
C SER A 84 -11.32 3.37 -13.80
N VAL A 85 -11.12 2.10 -14.14
CA VAL A 85 -11.23 1.58 -15.52
C VAL A 85 -12.21 0.42 -15.56
N LYS A 86 -12.76 0.15 -16.74
CA LYS A 86 -13.68 -0.95 -16.95
C LYS A 86 -12.95 -2.29 -16.78
N ARG A 87 -13.51 -3.15 -15.93
CA ARG A 87 -13.04 -4.52 -15.67
C ARG A 87 -14.21 -5.50 -15.67
N GLU A 88 -13.93 -6.79 -15.86
CA GLU A 88 -14.95 -7.84 -15.70
C GLU A 88 -15.44 -7.91 -14.25
N THR A 89 -14.49 -7.99 -13.31
CA THR A 89 -14.75 -7.88 -11.87
C THR A 89 -14.67 -6.43 -11.43
N GLN A 90 -15.72 -5.92 -10.80
CA GLN A 90 -15.81 -4.53 -10.35
C GLN A 90 -15.29 -4.37 -8.92
N TYR A 91 -14.19 -3.62 -8.75
CA TYR A 91 -13.55 -3.40 -7.45
C TYR A 91 -13.90 -2.05 -6.82
N LEU A 92 -14.22 -1.04 -7.63
CA LEU A 92 -14.49 0.34 -7.18
C LEU A 92 -15.51 0.44 -6.02
N PRO A 93 -16.65 -0.30 -5.99
CA PRO A 93 -17.56 -0.26 -4.84
C PRO A 93 -16.90 -0.71 -3.53
N THR A 94 -16.07 -1.75 -3.59
CA THR A 94 -15.31 -2.29 -2.45
C THR A 94 -14.23 -1.31 -2.00
N THR A 95 -13.52 -0.69 -2.94
CA THR A 95 -12.50 0.32 -2.66
C THR A 95 -13.10 1.50 -1.90
N ILE A 96 -14.10 2.17 -2.49
CA ILE A 96 -14.77 3.33 -1.86
C ILE A 96 -15.45 2.89 -0.56
N GLY A 97 -16.12 1.74 -0.55
CA GLY A 97 -16.75 1.23 0.65
C GLY A 97 -15.75 1.03 1.78
N SER A 98 -14.59 0.41 1.54
CA SER A 98 -13.56 0.19 2.57
C SER A 98 -12.94 1.49 3.08
N MET A 99 -12.84 2.50 2.22
CA MET A 99 -12.35 3.84 2.52
C MET A 99 -13.23 4.53 3.55
N VAL A 100 -14.56 4.38 3.43
CA VAL A 100 -15.54 5.09 4.29
C VAL A 100 -16.13 4.24 5.42
N HIS A 101 -16.07 2.90 5.34
CA HIS A 101 -16.84 1.95 6.18
C HIS A 101 -16.58 2.03 7.70
N SER A 102 -15.63 2.82 8.17
CA SER A 102 -15.37 2.98 9.61
C SER A 102 -14.99 4.40 9.98
N LEU A 103 -15.13 5.36 9.06
CA LEU A 103 -14.80 6.74 9.36
C LEU A 103 -15.85 7.33 10.29
N VAL A 104 -15.40 8.04 11.32
CA VAL A 104 -16.28 8.93 12.07
C VAL A 104 -16.60 10.17 11.23
N LYS A 105 -17.55 10.98 11.71
CA LYS A 105 -18.03 12.14 10.96
C LYS A 105 -16.90 13.13 10.68
N GLU A 106 -16.03 13.34 11.65
CA GLU A 106 -14.88 14.25 11.59
C GLU A 106 -13.90 13.80 10.50
N GLU A 107 -13.49 12.52 10.53
CA GLU A 107 -12.62 11.91 9.49
C GLU A 107 -13.24 12.04 8.10
N ARG A 108 -14.55 11.79 7.96
CA ARG A 108 -15.25 11.90 6.67
C ARG A 108 -15.38 13.34 6.19
N ASP A 109 -15.57 14.29 7.10
CA ASP A 109 -15.69 15.71 6.77
C ASP A 109 -14.37 16.28 6.22
N ASP A 110 -13.22 15.71 6.61
CA ASP A 110 -11.87 16.12 6.16
C ASP A 110 -11.34 15.35 4.95
N LEU A 111 -12.08 14.34 4.47
CA LEU A 111 -11.78 13.56 3.28
C LEU A 111 -12.63 14.03 2.09
N HIS A 112 -12.00 14.28 0.94
CA HIS A 112 -12.66 14.47 -0.36
C HIS A 112 -12.34 13.32 -1.30
N ILE A 113 -13.34 12.66 -1.86
CA ILE A 113 -13.17 11.53 -2.78
C ILE A 113 -13.49 11.97 -4.20
N SER A 114 -12.46 12.10 -5.05
CA SER A 114 -12.59 12.42 -6.48
C SER A 114 -12.29 11.18 -7.32
N VAL A 115 -13.21 10.83 -8.21
CA VAL A 115 -13.13 9.62 -9.04
C VAL A 115 -13.03 9.98 -10.51
N LEU A 116 -11.87 9.67 -11.12
CA LEU A 116 -11.67 9.69 -12.56
C LEU A 116 -12.22 8.40 -13.17
N ILE A 117 -13.19 8.53 -14.07
CA ILE A 117 -13.54 7.45 -15.00
C ILE A 117 -12.57 7.51 -16.17
N ALA A 118 -11.56 6.65 -16.12
CA ALA A 118 -10.41 6.60 -17.01
C ALA A 118 -10.69 5.78 -18.29
N GLU A 119 -11.90 5.90 -18.83
CA GLU A 119 -12.29 5.37 -20.13
C GLU A 119 -12.35 6.54 -21.13
N THR A 120 -11.85 6.35 -22.35
CA THR A 120 -12.01 7.40 -23.38
C THR A 120 -13.47 7.66 -23.76
N ASP A 121 -14.37 6.68 -23.56
CA ASP A 121 -15.81 6.90 -23.50
C ASP A 121 -16.34 6.46 -22.13
N PRO A 122 -16.68 7.40 -21.22
CA PRO A 122 -17.06 7.09 -19.85
C PRO A 122 -18.33 6.24 -19.75
N ARG A 123 -19.19 6.24 -20.78
CA ARG A 123 -20.42 5.43 -20.82
C ARG A 123 -20.15 3.93 -20.84
N ARG A 124 -18.93 3.51 -21.20
CA ARG A 124 -18.49 2.12 -21.14
C ARG A 124 -18.22 1.65 -19.71
N HIS A 125 -17.98 2.57 -18.78
CA HIS A 125 -17.72 2.25 -17.38
C HIS A 125 -19.03 1.95 -16.65
N PRO A 126 -19.17 0.78 -15.99
CA PRO A 126 -20.41 0.40 -15.31
C PRO A 126 -20.77 1.32 -14.15
N GLY A 127 -19.79 2.01 -13.56
CA GLY A 127 -20.02 3.00 -12.49
C GLY A 127 -20.55 4.36 -12.97
N TRP A 128 -20.39 4.73 -14.25
CA TRP A 128 -20.60 6.12 -14.71
C TRP A 128 -22.04 6.62 -14.52
N ASN A 129 -23.02 5.84 -14.97
CA ASN A 129 -24.44 6.21 -14.89
C ASN A 129 -25.14 5.69 -13.62
N HIS A 130 -24.41 5.07 -12.71
CA HIS A 130 -25.00 4.46 -11.53
C HIS A 130 -25.14 5.48 -10.39
N GLN A 131 -26.33 5.53 -9.79
CA GLN A 131 -26.61 6.47 -8.70
C GLN A 131 -25.77 6.23 -7.45
N TRP A 132 -25.27 5.01 -7.23
CA TRP A 132 -24.47 4.67 -6.05
C TRP A 132 -23.16 5.47 -6.04
N LEU A 133 -22.50 5.63 -7.18
CA LEU A 133 -21.20 6.32 -7.25
C LEU A 133 -21.38 7.80 -6.91
N ASN A 134 -22.43 8.43 -7.43
CA ASN A 134 -22.85 9.80 -7.11
C ASN A 134 -23.26 10.01 -5.63
N ARG A 135 -23.40 8.93 -4.86
CA ARG A 135 -23.69 8.98 -3.42
C ARG A 135 -22.43 8.68 -2.60
N ALA A 136 -21.48 7.94 -3.16
CA ALA A 136 -20.30 7.43 -2.47
C ALA A 136 -19.03 8.28 -2.71
N ALA A 137 -18.96 9.02 -3.82
CA ALA A 137 -17.89 9.96 -4.13
C ALA A 137 -18.38 11.42 -4.04
N ASP A 138 -17.44 12.33 -3.80
CA ASP A 138 -17.70 13.78 -3.73
C ASP A 138 -17.64 14.43 -5.12
N ASP A 139 -16.75 13.93 -5.99
CA ASP A 139 -16.55 14.39 -7.35
C ASP A 139 -16.35 13.19 -8.29
N ILE A 140 -16.98 13.24 -9.47
CA ILE A 140 -16.88 12.20 -10.50
C ILE A 140 -16.70 12.91 -11.83
N PHE A 141 -15.63 12.56 -12.54
CA PHE A 141 -15.27 13.24 -13.77
C PHE A 141 -14.61 12.28 -14.76
N THR A 142 -14.37 12.79 -15.96
CA THR A 142 -13.67 12.10 -17.05
C THR A 142 -12.78 13.14 -17.74
N TYR A 143 -12.05 12.74 -18.78
CA TYR A 143 -11.13 13.64 -19.45
C TYR A 143 -11.85 14.77 -20.20
N ASP A 144 -11.29 15.97 -20.15
CA ASP A 144 -11.70 17.13 -20.94
C ASP A 144 -10.63 17.43 -21.99
N LEU A 145 -10.63 16.64 -23.07
CA LEU A 145 -9.55 16.61 -24.06
C LEU A 145 -9.98 17.23 -25.38
N ASN A 146 -9.01 17.87 -26.06
CA ASN A 146 -9.19 18.24 -27.46
C ASN A 146 -9.19 17.00 -28.38
N ASP A 147 -9.58 17.19 -29.64
CA ASP A 147 -9.69 16.08 -30.61
C ASP A 147 -8.38 15.31 -30.82
N THR A 148 -7.23 15.98 -30.78
CA THR A 148 -5.91 15.37 -30.98
C THR A 148 -5.53 14.49 -29.79
N GLN A 149 -5.69 15.00 -28.57
CA GLN A 149 -5.46 14.26 -27.33
C GLN A 149 -6.43 13.09 -27.20
N THR A 150 -7.70 13.29 -27.58
CA THR A 150 -8.71 12.23 -27.60
C THR A 150 -8.31 11.09 -28.54
N LYS A 151 -7.79 11.40 -29.73
CA LYS A 151 -7.27 10.39 -30.66
C LYS A 151 -6.06 9.65 -30.09
N HIS A 152 -5.13 10.38 -29.48
CA HIS A 152 -3.94 9.78 -28.85
C HIS A 152 -4.33 8.82 -27.72
N LEU A 153 -5.17 9.26 -26.80
CA LEU A 153 -5.60 8.44 -25.67
C LEU A 153 -6.39 7.20 -26.11
N ASN A 154 -7.22 7.34 -27.15
CA ASN A 154 -7.90 6.21 -27.79
C ASN A 154 -6.91 5.20 -28.40
N ASP A 155 -5.84 5.67 -29.05
CA ASP A 155 -4.79 4.80 -29.58
C ASP A 155 -4.08 4.04 -28.45
N LEU A 156 -3.72 4.74 -27.37
CA LEU A 156 -3.08 4.10 -26.21
C LEU A 156 -3.96 3.01 -25.60
N GLU A 157 -5.26 3.27 -25.44
CA GLU A 157 -6.22 2.31 -24.88
C GLU A 157 -6.41 1.09 -25.79
N GLN A 158 -6.59 1.30 -27.11
CA GLN A 158 -6.81 0.23 -28.09
C GLN A 158 -5.58 -0.65 -28.29
N ASN A 159 -4.39 -0.05 -28.29
CA ASN A 159 -3.13 -0.77 -28.45
C ASN A 159 -2.59 -1.34 -27.14
N GLY A 160 -3.29 -1.14 -26.01
CA GLY A 160 -2.87 -1.66 -24.71
C GLY A 160 -1.60 -1.01 -24.16
N ARG A 161 -1.30 0.23 -24.54
CA ARG A 161 -0.16 1.02 -24.04
C ARG A 161 -0.49 1.65 -22.68
N TYR A 162 -0.81 0.79 -21.72
CA TYR A 162 -1.30 1.22 -20.41
C TYR A 162 -0.27 1.96 -19.56
N GLN A 163 1.03 1.81 -19.82
CA GLN A 163 2.07 2.55 -19.09
C GLN A 163 2.00 4.04 -19.41
N GLU A 164 1.94 4.39 -20.69
CA GLU A 164 1.81 5.79 -21.13
C GLU A 164 0.44 6.36 -20.76
N LYS A 165 -0.64 5.60 -20.99
CA LYS A 165 -2.00 6.01 -20.57
C LYS A 165 -2.07 6.25 -19.05
N GLY A 166 -1.42 5.39 -18.26
CA GLY A 166 -1.40 5.54 -16.81
C GLY A 166 -0.80 6.86 -16.34
N VAL A 167 0.20 7.41 -17.04
CA VAL A 167 0.74 8.74 -16.75
C VAL A 167 -0.32 9.82 -16.99
N PHE A 168 -1.07 9.74 -18.10
CA PHE A 168 -2.18 10.66 -18.36
C PHE A 168 -3.25 10.57 -17.26
N ASP A 169 -3.68 9.35 -16.92
CA ASP A 169 -4.70 9.10 -15.89
C ASP A 169 -4.27 9.68 -14.54
N TYR A 170 -3.01 9.48 -14.18
CA TYR A 170 -2.44 9.97 -12.93
C TYR A 170 -2.39 11.49 -12.87
N THR A 171 -1.87 12.14 -13.91
CA THR A 171 -1.75 13.60 -13.96
C THR A 171 -3.13 14.26 -13.90
N TYR A 172 -4.12 13.74 -14.65
CA TYR A 172 -5.48 14.28 -14.63
C TYR A 172 -6.14 14.18 -13.26
N ALA A 173 -5.95 13.04 -12.58
CA ALA A 173 -6.52 12.82 -11.27
C ALA A 173 -5.81 13.65 -10.19
N LEU A 174 -4.49 13.81 -10.30
CA LEU A 174 -3.69 14.68 -9.44
C LEU A 174 -4.10 16.14 -9.58
N GLU A 175 -4.18 16.67 -10.81
CA GLU A 175 -4.58 18.06 -11.08
C GLU A 175 -5.98 18.35 -10.55
N ARG A 176 -6.92 17.40 -10.71
CA ARG A 176 -8.28 17.55 -10.20
C ARG A 176 -8.30 17.69 -8.68
N CYS A 177 -7.53 16.86 -7.97
CA CYS A 177 -7.43 16.95 -6.52
C CYS A 177 -6.67 18.19 -6.06
N TYR A 178 -5.59 18.56 -6.75
CA TYR A 178 -4.82 19.77 -6.45
C TYR A 178 -5.71 21.03 -6.54
N ALA A 179 -6.57 21.11 -7.56
CA ALA A 179 -7.52 22.22 -7.74
C ALA A 179 -8.56 22.36 -6.61
N THR A 180 -8.73 21.35 -5.74
CA THR A 180 -9.62 21.43 -4.57
C THR A 180 -9.06 22.28 -3.44
N GLY A 181 -7.75 22.58 -3.45
CA GLY A 181 -7.07 23.27 -2.35
C GLY A 181 -6.90 22.41 -1.09
N ALA A 182 -7.00 21.08 -1.20
CA ALA A 182 -6.70 20.18 -0.09
C ALA A 182 -5.21 20.23 0.27
N LEU A 183 -4.89 20.08 1.56
CA LEU A 183 -3.50 20.12 2.04
C LEU A 183 -2.66 18.96 1.52
N PHE A 184 -3.29 17.79 1.37
CA PHE A 184 -2.66 16.60 0.85
C PHE A 184 -3.48 15.99 -0.28
N VAL A 185 -2.79 15.37 -1.23
CA VAL A 185 -3.39 14.55 -2.29
C VAL A 185 -2.98 13.09 -2.10
N GLY A 186 -3.96 12.19 -2.04
CA GLY A 186 -3.78 10.74 -2.03
C GLY A 186 -4.09 10.13 -3.39
N MET A 187 -3.12 9.47 -4.02
CA MET A 187 -3.29 8.87 -5.34
C MET A 187 -3.53 7.36 -5.23
N PHE A 188 -4.76 6.91 -5.48
CA PHE A 188 -5.23 5.56 -5.18
C PHE A 188 -5.74 4.85 -6.45
N GLU A 189 -5.53 3.53 -6.54
CA GLU A 189 -6.12 2.70 -7.60
C GLU A 189 -7.53 2.23 -7.22
N ASP A 190 -8.34 1.85 -8.22
CA ASP A 190 -9.72 1.39 -8.01
C ASP A 190 -9.85 -0.04 -7.49
N ASP A 191 -8.74 -0.77 -7.34
CA ASP A 191 -8.68 -2.17 -6.95
C ASP A 191 -7.93 -2.41 -5.64
N ILE A 192 -8.08 -1.49 -4.68
CA ILE A 192 -7.49 -1.61 -3.35
C ILE A 192 -8.55 -1.82 -2.25
N ILE A 193 -8.10 -2.26 -1.09
CA ILE A 193 -8.89 -2.31 0.13
C ILE A 193 -8.15 -1.64 1.27
N LEU A 194 -8.83 -0.75 1.99
CA LEU A 194 -8.25 0.00 3.11
C LEU A 194 -8.55 -0.65 4.46
N ALA A 195 -7.56 -0.63 5.33
CA ALA A 195 -7.65 -1.12 6.70
C ALA A 195 -8.62 -0.25 7.54
N GLU A 196 -9.20 -0.85 8.57
CA GLU A 196 -9.96 -0.10 9.57
C GLU A 196 -9.08 0.93 10.30
N GLY A 197 -9.54 2.18 10.34
CA GLY A 197 -8.80 3.30 10.93
C GLY A 197 -7.58 3.77 10.12
N TRP A 198 -7.55 3.50 8.81
CA TRP A 198 -6.47 3.94 7.92
C TRP A 198 -6.25 5.46 7.98
N PHE A 199 -7.32 6.26 8.07
CA PHE A 199 -7.25 7.72 8.05
C PHE A 199 -6.52 8.27 9.27
N MET A 200 -6.82 7.76 10.46
CA MET A 200 -6.06 8.10 11.68
C MET A 200 -4.59 7.71 11.61
N ARG A 201 -4.27 6.57 10.98
CA ARG A 201 -2.86 6.15 10.83
C ARG A 201 -2.13 6.98 9.77
N PHE A 202 -2.83 7.42 8.73
CA PHE A 202 -2.35 8.42 7.79
C PHE A 202 -2.03 9.74 8.51
N LEU A 203 -2.98 10.28 9.29
CA LEU A 203 -2.78 11.49 10.10
C LEU A 203 -1.62 11.36 11.08
N GLN A 204 -1.55 10.22 11.78
CA GLN A 204 -0.44 9.91 12.68
C GLN A 204 0.90 9.89 11.95
N GLY A 205 0.97 9.25 10.78
CA GLY A 205 2.17 9.20 9.95
C GLY A 205 2.60 10.59 9.52
N LEU A 206 1.67 11.40 9.00
CA LEU A 206 1.94 12.79 8.64
C LEU A 206 2.48 13.59 9.83
N SER A 207 1.87 13.47 11.02
CA SER A 207 2.30 14.21 12.21
C SER A 207 3.72 13.89 12.70
N GLN A 208 4.31 12.79 12.21
CA GLN A 208 5.68 12.37 12.54
C GLN A 208 6.71 12.87 11.51
N ILE A 209 6.27 13.20 10.29
CA ILE A 209 7.15 13.57 9.18
C ILE A 209 6.96 15.02 8.74
N SER A 210 5.85 15.66 9.10
CA SER A 210 5.50 17.02 8.71
C SER A 210 6.54 18.05 9.15
N ASP A 211 7.14 17.86 10.33
CA ASP A 211 8.19 18.73 10.89
C ASP A 211 9.48 18.79 10.02
N SER A 212 9.72 17.80 9.14
CA SER A 212 10.96 17.76 8.36
C SER A 212 10.95 18.71 7.17
N GLY A 213 9.75 19.05 6.65
CA GLY A 213 9.56 19.90 5.46
C GLY A 213 10.18 19.37 4.15
N ASN A 214 10.89 18.24 4.19
CA ASN A 214 11.82 17.84 3.15
C ASN A 214 11.48 16.46 2.58
N TRP A 215 10.22 16.23 2.25
CA TRP A 215 9.70 14.94 1.80
C TRP A 215 8.74 15.09 0.62
N LEU A 216 8.65 14.06 -0.24
CA LEU A 216 7.80 14.10 -1.44
C LEU A 216 6.47 13.38 -1.25
N PHE A 217 6.51 12.15 -0.72
CA PHE A 217 5.30 11.34 -0.52
C PHE A 217 5.43 10.39 0.67
N MET A 218 4.28 9.94 1.17
CA MET A 218 4.15 8.86 2.14
C MET A 218 3.33 7.71 1.52
N ARG A 219 3.90 6.51 1.47
CA ARG A 219 3.20 5.31 0.96
C ARG A 219 2.28 4.72 2.02
N LEU A 220 1.04 4.42 1.63
CA LEU A 220 0.08 3.64 2.44
C LEU A 220 0.10 2.14 2.11
N PHE A 221 0.79 1.75 1.06
CA PHE A 221 0.95 0.37 0.63
C PHE A 221 2.41 0.11 0.25
N ASN A 222 2.92 -1.05 0.63
CA ASN A 222 4.24 -1.53 0.25
C ASN A 222 4.10 -2.98 -0.22
N GLN A 223 4.72 -3.28 -1.36
CA GLN A 223 4.89 -4.67 -1.80
C GLN A 223 5.91 -5.35 -0.89
N GLU A 224 5.67 -6.59 -0.47
CA GLU A 224 6.62 -7.32 0.39
C GLU A 224 7.97 -7.57 -0.32
N ARG A 225 7.98 -7.59 -1.65
CA ARG A 225 9.21 -7.63 -2.45
C ARG A 225 10.02 -6.32 -2.38
N SER A 226 9.33 -5.19 -2.17
CA SER A 226 9.93 -3.87 -2.04
C SER A 226 10.25 -3.49 -0.59
N THR A 227 9.72 -4.22 0.40
CA THR A 227 10.09 -4.09 1.83
C THR A 227 11.41 -4.79 2.18
N GLY A 228 12.06 -5.44 1.20
CA GLY A 228 13.39 -6.02 1.36
C GLY A 228 14.33 -5.03 2.03
N TRP A 229 14.62 -5.27 3.31
CA TRP A 229 15.49 -4.45 4.17
C TRP A 229 14.94 -3.05 4.54
N SER A 230 13.63 -2.92 4.75
CA SER A 230 13.01 -1.62 5.11
C SER A 230 13.31 -1.10 6.52
N SER A 231 13.90 -1.91 7.42
CA SER A 231 14.60 -1.37 8.59
C SER A 231 16.10 -1.36 8.34
N ARG A 232 16.71 -0.16 8.29
CA ARG A 232 18.16 -0.01 8.45
C ARG A 232 18.59 -0.08 9.93
N GLU A 233 17.65 -0.27 10.86
CA GLU A 233 17.97 -0.58 12.25
C GLU A 233 18.55 -1.98 12.34
N ILE A 234 19.81 -2.04 12.78
CA ILE A 234 20.52 -3.27 13.09
C ILE A 234 19.70 -4.03 14.15
N GLY A 235 19.09 -5.16 13.79
CA GLY A 235 18.30 -6.00 14.69
C GLY A 235 16.81 -6.16 14.38
N GLY A 236 16.28 -5.46 13.38
CA GLY A 236 14.88 -5.61 12.93
C GLY A 236 14.60 -6.99 12.31
N ASN A 237 13.32 -7.35 12.13
CA ASN A 237 12.91 -8.53 11.34
C ASN A 237 13.55 -9.87 11.76
N ASN A 238 13.76 -10.09 13.06
CA ASN A 238 14.47 -11.27 13.59
C ASN A 238 15.90 -11.45 13.06
N GLU A 239 16.51 -10.37 12.55
CA GLU A 239 17.88 -10.37 12.00
C GLU A 239 18.85 -11.05 12.97
N PHE A 240 18.80 -10.76 14.27
CA PHE A 240 19.67 -11.42 15.25
C PHE A 240 19.41 -12.92 15.40
N LEU A 241 18.16 -13.38 15.34
CA LEU A 241 17.84 -14.81 15.45
C LEU A 241 18.19 -15.56 14.16
N ILE A 242 18.01 -14.92 13.02
CA ILE A 242 18.38 -15.43 11.70
C ILE A 242 19.91 -15.47 11.57
N ILE A 243 20.62 -14.39 11.90
CA ILE A 243 22.09 -14.32 11.95
C ILE A 243 22.60 -15.37 12.93
N LEU A 244 22.06 -15.48 14.15
CA LEU A 244 22.49 -16.50 15.10
C LEU A 244 22.27 -17.92 14.55
N GLY A 245 21.11 -18.18 13.93
CA GLY A 245 20.79 -19.47 13.32
C GLY A 245 21.69 -19.82 12.13
N ILE A 246 21.93 -18.85 11.25
CA ILE A 246 22.83 -18.94 10.11
C ILE A 246 24.27 -19.09 10.60
N ASP A 247 24.72 -18.34 11.58
CA ASP A 247 26.06 -18.39 12.14
C ASP A 247 26.32 -19.72 12.83
N ILE A 248 25.35 -20.28 13.56
CA ILE A 248 25.48 -21.62 14.13
C ILE A 248 25.54 -22.66 13.01
N GLY A 249 24.69 -22.55 11.99
CA GLY A 249 24.65 -23.46 10.83
C GLY A 249 25.94 -23.40 10.00
N ILE A 250 26.42 -22.20 9.67
CA ILE A 250 27.67 -21.93 8.96
C ILE A 250 28.85 -22.32 9.83
N ALA A 251 28.90 -21.96 11.11
CA ALA A 251 30.00 -22.33 11.99
C ALA A 251 30.09 -23.85 12.15
N ALA A 252 28.97 -24.57 12.29
CA ALA A 252 28.94 -26.03 12.35
C ALA A 252 29.37 -26.66 11.01
N SER A 253 28.89 -26.12 9.89
CA SER A 253 29.24 -26.59 8.54
C SER A 253 30.69 -26.28 8.17
N VAL A 254 31.18 -25.08 8.49
CA VAL A 254 32.58 -24.65 8.34
C VAL A 254 33.48 -25.43 9.28
N TRP A 255 33.05 -25.73 10.51
CA TRP A 255 33.79 -26.61 11.42
C TRP A 255 33.91 -28.03 10.85
N PHE A 256 32.84 -28.56 10.23
CA PHE A 256 32.83 -29.87 9.59
C PHE A 256 33.66 -29.90 8.29
N VAL A 257 33.49 -28.91 7.41
CA VAL A 257 34.21 -28.75 6.13
C VAL A 257 35.68 -28.44 6.35
N ARG A 258 36.06 -27.58 7.31
CA ARG A 258 37.47 -27.33 7.68
C ARG A 258 38.17 -28.56 8.26
N ARG A 259 37.41 -29.52 8.78
CA ARG A 259 37.94 -30.79 9.28
C ARG A 259 38.18 -31.82 8.16
N GLN A 260 37.67 -31.58 6.96
CA GLN A 260 37.72 -32.55 5.86
C GLN A 260 38.38 -32.03 4.58
N TRP A 261 38.28 -30.73 4.22
CA TRP A 261 38.89 -30.20 2.99
C TRP A 261 39.46 -28.78 3.15
N ARG A 262 40.70 -28.58 2.68
CA ARG A 262 41.52 -27.36 2.87
C ARG A 262 41.46 -26.34 1.73
N GLY A 263 40.61 -26.50 0.72
CA GLY A 263 40.60 -25.62 -0.45
C GLY A 263 39.19 -25.14 -0.80
N SER A 264 38.77 -24.00 -0.26
CA SER A 264 37.61 -23.27 -0.80
C SER A 264 37.56 -21.83 -0.29
N ARG A 265 37.97 -20.88 -1.14
CA ARG A 265 37.50 -19.49 -1.10
C ARG A 265 37.55 -18.84 -2.50
N LYS A 266 36.58 -17.93 -2.69
CA LYS A 266 36.28 -17.00 -3.81
C LYS A 266 35.42 -17.64 -4.91
N TYR A 267 34.30 -17.05 -5.33
CA TYR A 267 34.02 -15.63 -5.62
C TYR A 267 32.56 -15.23 -5.31
N LEU A 268 32.29 -13.93 -5.27
CA LEU A 268 31.08 -13.33 -5.85
C LEU A 268 31.41 -11.89 -6.25
N ASP A 269 31.29 -11.65 -7.54
CA ASP A 269 31.52 -10.41 -8.26
C ASP A 269 30.21 -9.60 -8.30
N LEU A 270 30.32 -8.28 -8.25
CA LEU A 270 29.20 -7.34 -8.11
C LEU A 270 29.30 -6.33 -9.27
N GLU A 271 28.95 -6.78 -10.47
CA GLU A 271 28.70 -5.89 -11.60
C GLU A 271 27.45 -6.33 -12.33
N THR A 272 26.36 -5.62 -12.10
CA THR A 272 25.55 -4.97 -13.14
C THR A 272 24.32 -4.37 -12.48
N LEU A 273 24.00 -3.12 -12.84
CA LEU A 273 22.67 -2.64 -13.21
C LEU A 273 22.79 -1.14 -13.48
N ALA A 274 22.92 -0.80 -14.77
CA ALA A 274 22.83 0.56 -15.28
C ALA A 274 21.60 0.67 -16.21
N GLU A 275 20.85 1.75 -15.97
CA GLU A 275 20.00 2.50 -16.89
C GLU A 275 18.72 1.84 -17.46
N ARG A 276 17.56 2.39 -17.06
CA ARG A 276 16.29 2.31 -17.80
C ARG A 276 15.59 3.66 -17.80
N ARG A 277 14.99 4.01 -18.95
CA ARG A 277 14.30 5.27 -19.24
C ARG A 277 12.79 5.11 -19.48
N GLU A 278 12.15 4.12 -18.87
CA GLU A 278 10.68 3.95 -18.82
C GLU A 278 10.32 3.19 -17.53
N GLY A 279 9.23 3.58 -16.84
CA GLY A 279 8.97 3.09 -15.49
C GLY A 279 7.53 3.22 -15.00
N GLN A 280 7.20 2.40 -14.01
CA GLN A 280 6.00 2.52 -13.18
C GLN A 280 6.01 3.90 -12.48
N ILE A 281 4.86 4.55 -12.35
CA ILE A 281 4.73 5.89 -11.73
C ILE A 281 5.45 5.95 -10.37
N ASP A 282 5.36 4.88 -9.58
CA ASP A 282 6.05 4.77 -8.28
C ASP A 282 7.58 4.94 -8.39
N LEU A 283 8.18 4.44 -9.48
CA LEU A 283 9.62 4.57 -9.76
C LEU A 283 9.98 5.98 -10.24
N MET A 284 9.07 6.64 -10.98
CA MET A 284 9.27 8.03 -11.40
C MET A 284 9.24 8.97 -10.20
N LEU A 285 8.30 8.77 -9.26
CA LEU A 285 8.26 9.54 -8.01
C LEU A 285 9.51 9.27 -7.15
N ASP A 286 10.02 8.04 -7.15
CA ASP A 286 11.29 7.71 -6.48
C ASP A 286 12.48 8.46 -7.08
N GLU A 287 12.54 8.57 -8.40
CA GLU A 287 13.58 9.30 -9.12
C GLU A 287 13.48 10.82 -8.87
N ILE A 288 12.27 11.38 -8.89
CA ILE A 288 12.02 12.80 -8.58
C ILE A 288 12.43 13.11 -7.14
N ALA A 289 12.02 12.29 -6.17
CA ALA A 289 12.43 12.49 -4.78
C ALA A 289 13.96 12.42 -4.63
N SER A 290 14.59 11.39 -5.20
CA SER A 290 16.03 11.20 -5.09
C SER A 290 16.85 12.31 -5.77
N SER A 291 16.39 12.81 -6.93
CA SER A 291 17.08 13.87 -7.67
C SER A 291 16.96 15.24 -7.00
N ASN A 292 15.90 15.46 -6.21
CA ASN A 292 15.68 16.70 -5.46
C ASN A 292 16.11 16.60 -3.98
N GLY A 293 16.70 15.47 -3.57
CA GLY A 293 17.13 15.27 -2.18
C GLY A 293 15.97 15.18 -1.18
N LEU A 294 14.77 14.80 -1.62
CA LEU A 294 13.56 14.68 -0.81
C LEU A 294 13.44 13.29 -0.20
N ASP A 295 13.00 13.27 1.05
CA ASP A 295 12.71 12.04 1.80
C ASP A 295 11.43 11.36 1.29
N ARG A 296 11.39 10.04 1.51
CA ARG A 296 10.27 9.16 1.16
C ARG A 296 9.93 8.30 2.36
N TYR A 297 8.68 8.35 2.79
CA TYR A 297 8.22 7.59 3.93
C TYR A 297 7.22 6.51 3.51
N ALA A 298 7.12 5.46 4.33
CA ALA A 298 6.13 4.42 4.12
C ALA A 298 5.56 3.98 5.48
N LEU A 299 4.24 3.94 5.58
CA LEU A 299 3.56 3.52 6.81
C LEU A 299 3.67 2.01 6.98
N TYR A 300 4.07 1.59 8.18
CA TYR A 300 4.09 0.19 8.60
C TYR A 300 3.34 0.01 9.94
N PRO A 301 2.40 -0.94 10.05
CA PRO A 301 1.92 -1.83 8.99
C PRO A 301 1.21 -1.04 7.87
N VAL A 302 1.17 -1.62 6.66
CA VAL A 302 0.54 -0.97 5.50
C VAL A 302 -0.96 -0.76 5.71
N GLN A 303 -1.52 0.32 5.17
CA GLN A 303 -2.90 0.75 5.37
C GLN A 303 -3.84 0.45 4.19
N ALA A 304 -3.27 0.15 3.02
CA ALA A 304 -4.00 -0.30 1.84
C ALA A 304 -3.39 -1.60 1.29
N GLN A 305 -4.17 -2.34 0.51
CA GLN A 305 -3.76 -3.58 -0.16
C GLN A 305 -4.48 -3.70 -1.51
N HIS A 306 -3.77 -4.07 -2.58
CA HIS A 306 -4.43 -4.46 -3.84
C HIS A 306 -5.24 -5.75 -3.69
N ILE A 307 -6.46 -5.73 -4.22
CA ILE A 307 -7.38 -6.87 -4.31
C ILE A 307 -7.67 -7.27 -5.77
N GLY A 308 -7.15 -6.53 -6.74
CA GLY A 308 -7.29 -6.81 -8.17
C GLY A 308 -6.47 -8.03 -8.61
N ILE A 309 -7.15 -9.15 -8.90
CA ILE A 309 -6.52 -10.34 -9.49
C ILE A 309 -6.41 -10.19 -11.02
N ASP A 310 -7.38 -9.49 -11.62
CA ASP A 310 -7.40 -9.15 -13.04
C ASP A 310 -6.89 -7.71 -13.21
N SER A 311 -5.60 -7.60 -13.49
CA SER A 311 -4.93 -6.32 -13.68
C SER A 311 -5.44 -5.60 -14.92
N ALA A 312 -5.69 -4.30 -14.80
CA ALA A 312 -5.97 -3.43 -15.94
C ALA A 312 -4.84 -3.46 -17.00
N ARG A 313 -3.62 -3.82 -16.58
CA ARG A 313 -2.44 -3.97 -17.44
C ARG A 313 -2.29 -5.37 -18.04
N LYS A 314 -3.26 -6.27 -17.86
CA LYS A 314 -3.25 -7.67 -18.32
C LYS A 314 -2.07 -8.50 -17.79
N THR A 315 -1.58 -8.21 -16.58
CA THR A 315 -0.55 -9.05 -15.93
C THR A 315 -1.10 -10.42 -15.54
N THR A 316 -0.20 -11.40 -15.40
CA THR A 316 -0.61 -12.76 -15.01
C THR A 316 -1.10 -12.81 -13.56
N LYS A 317 -2.02 -13.73 -13.24
CA LYS A 317 -2.55 -13.86 -11.87
C LYS A 317 -1.46 -14.13 -10.84
N ASP A 318 -0.45 -14.93 -11.19
CA ASP A 318 0.69 -15.22 -10.31
C ASP A 318 1.53 -13.97 -9.99
N GLU A 319 1.64 -13.05 -10.95
CA GLU A 319 2.34 -11.77 -10.77
C GLU A 319 1.50 -10.78 -9.97
N ALA A 320 0.19 -10.72 -10.20
CA ALA A 320 -0.73 -9.93 -9.38
C ALA A 320 -0.74 -10.38 -7.91
N GLN A 321 -0.69 -11.70 -7.66
CA GLN A 321 -0.57 -12.25 -6.31
C GLN A 321 0.77 -11.93 -5.65
N ALA A 322 1.85 -11.74 -6.41
CA ALA A 322 3.16 -11.39 -5.86
C ALA A 322 3.21 -9.96 -5.29
N ILE A 323 2.21 -9.13 -5.58
CA ILE A 323 2.04 -7.76 -5.06
C ILE A 323 1.35 -7.78 -3.68
N TRP A 324 0.85 -8.92 -3.17
CA TRP A 324 0.24 -8.98 -1.85
C TRP A 324 1.20 -8.58 -0.71
N SER A 325 0.74 -7.73 0.21
CA SER A 325 1.40 -7.45 1.48
C SER A 325 0.94 -8.45 2.53
N MET A 326 1.86 -9.29 2.98
CA MET A 326 1.60 -10.24 4.06
C MET A 326 1.37 -9.52 5.40
N ALA A 327 2.00 -8.35 5.57
CA ALA A 327 1.76 -7.47 6.72
C ALA A 327 0.29 -7.02 6.80
N PHE A 328 -0.36 -6.74 5.66
CA PHE A 328 -1.79 -6.43 5.63
C PHE A 328 -2.64 -7.64 6.04
N GLU A 329 -2.32 -8.82 5.51
CA GLU A 329 -3.09 -10.05 5.81
C GLU A 329 -2.95 -10.55 7.26
N ASN A 330 -1.89 -10.13 7.96
CA ASN A 330 -1.65 -10.45 9.37
C ASN A 330 -2.34 -9.48 10.34
N GLN A 331 -3.04 -8.45 9.85
CA GLN A 331 -3.76 -7.51 10.72
C GLN A 331 -4.90 -8.20 11.48
N ASN A 332 -5.14 -7.73 12.71
CA ASN A 332 -6.20 -8.25 13.57
C ASN A 332 -7.33 -7.21 13.72
N PRO A 333 -8.56 -7.52 13.26
CA PRO A 333 -9.65 -6.54 13.25
C PRO A 333 -10.05 -6.06 14.66
N ILE A 334 -9.94 -6.90 15.69
CA ILE A 334 -10.29 -6.53 17.07
C ILE A 334 -9.28 -5.51 17.61
N ILE A 335 -7.99 -5.74 17.32
CA ILE A 335 -6.92 -4.83 17.73
C ILE A 335 -7.05 -3.50 16.98
N LEU A 336 -7.21 -3.55 15.66
CA LEU A 336 -7.35 -2.36 14.82
C LEU A 336 -8.49 -1.45 15.25
N LYS A 337 -9.66 -2.03 15.57
CA LYS A 337 -10.82 -1.27 16.06
C LYS A 337 -10.54 -0.56 17.38
N LYS A 338 -9.89 -1.26 18.31
CA LYS A 338 -9.50 -0.70 19.61
C LYS A 338 -8.47 0.42 19.44
N GLU A 339 -7.50 0.22 18.56
CA GLU A 339 -6.50 1.24 18.22
C GLU A 339 -7.16 2.45 17.57
N HIS A 340 -8.03 2.27 16.57
CA HIS A 340 -8.75 3.36 15.93
C HIS A 340 -9.51 4.20 16.96
N SER A 341 -10.25 3.55 17.87
CA SER A 341 -10.96 4.23 18.96
C SER A 341 -10.02 5.07 19.86
N LYS A 342 -8.83 4.55 20.16
CA LYS A 342 -7.81 5.25 20.96
C LYS A 342 -7.17 6.42 20.19
N LEU A 343 -6.96 6.26 18.88
CA LEU A 343 -6.38 7.31 18.03
C LEU A 343 -7.35 8.48 17.90
N LEU A 344 -8.65 8.22 17.82
CA LEU A 344 -9.69 9.26 17.72
C LEU A 344 -9.67 10.26 18.89
N GLU A 345 -9.21 9.85 20.08
CA GLU A 345 -9.02 10.78 21.22
C GLU A 345 -8.02 11.91 20.90
N LYS A 346 -7.18 11.74 19.87
CA LYS A 346 -6.15 12.69 19.43
C LYS A 346 -6.46 13.33 18.07
N TYR A 347 -7.68 13.16 17.54
CA TYR A 347 -8.04 13.63 16.21
C TYR A 347 -7.69 15.11 16.00
N GLU A 348 -8.30 16.00 16.79
CA GLU A 348 -8.12 17.45 16.65
C GLU A 348 -6.65 17.86 16.81
N LEU A 349 -5.95 17.28 17.80
CA LEU A 349 -4.53 17.56 18.04
C LEU A 349 -3.67 17.26 16.81
N TRP A 350 -3.87 16.10 16.18
CA TRP A 350 -3.08 15.71 15.01
C TRP A 350 -3.50 16.46 13.77
N ARG A 351 -4.80 16.73 13.61
CA ARG A 351 -5.33 17.48 12.48
C ARG A 351 -4.87 18.94 12.51
N GLU A 352 -4.81 19.58 13.67
CA GLU A 352 -4.28 20.94 13.84
C GLU A 352 -2.76 20.98 13.59
N LYS A 353 -2.00 20.04 14.17
CA LYS A 353 -0.55 19.95 13.96
C LYS A 353 -0.22 19.82 12.47
N VAL A 354 -0.83 18.83 11.80
CA VAL A 354 -0.55 18.54 10.39
C VAL A 354 -0.94 19.71 9.48
N GLU A 355 -2.02 20.44 9.79
CA GLU A 355 -2.38 21.64 9.03
C GLU A 355 -1.36 22.76 9.24
N GLN A 356 -0.95 23.02 10.48
CA GLN A 356 0.02 24.06 10.78
C GLN A 356 1.34 23.80 10.07
N ASP A 357 1.88 22.58 10.17
CA ASP A 357 3.15 22.22 9.54
C ASP A 357 3.09 22.32 8.00
N ALA A 358 1.94 21.99 7.40
CA ALA A 358 1.72 22.12 5.96
C ALA A 358 1.71 23.59 5.52
N LEU A 359 1.01 24.46 6.26
CA LEU A 359 0.97 25.89 5.99
C LEU A 359 2.36 26.53 6.15
N ASP A 360 3.10 26.17 7.20
CA ASP A 360 4.44 26.70 7.45
C ASP A 360 5.41 26.31 6.31
N SER A 361 5.29 25.09 5.78
CA SER A 361 6.09 24.66 4.62
C SER A 361 5.74 25.44 3.35
N MET A 362 4.46 25.70 3.08
CA MET A 362 4.02 26.52 1.93
C MET A 362 4.53 27.96 2.01
N TYR A 363 4.54 28.57 3.21
CA TYR A 363 5.07 29.91 3.40
C TYR A 363 6.58 30.00 3.19
N LEU A 364 7.33 28.95 3.52
CA LEU A 364 8.78 28.90 3.30
C LEU A 364 9.13 28.84 1.82
N ASP A 365 8.36 28.09 1.02
CA ASP A 365 8.53 28.00 -0.44
C ASP A 365 8.20 29.32 -1.17
N GLU A 366 7.23 30.10 -0.69
CA GLU A 366 6.91 31.43 -1.28
C GLU A 366 7.99 32.49 -1.01
N LEU A 367 8.84 32.29 0.00
CA LEU A 367 9.90 33.22 0.40
C LEU A 367 11.28 32.87 -0.17
N SER A 368 11.47 31.66 -0.70
CA SER A 368 12.70 31.17 -1.35
C SER A 368 12.70 31.41 -2.85
#